data_AF-A0A376F5I5-F1
#
_entry.id   AF-A0A376F5I5-F1
#
_cell.length_a   1.000
_cell.length_b   1.000
_cell.length_c   1.000
_cell.angle_alpha   90.00
_cell.angle_beta   90.00
_cell.angle_gamma   90.00
#
_symmetry.space_group_name_H-M   'P 1'
#
loop_
_entity.id
_entity.type
_entity.pdbx_description
1 polymer ?
#
loop_
_entity_poly.entity_id
_entity_poly.type
_entity_poly.pdbx_seq_one_letter_code
_entity_poly.pdbx_strand_id
1 'polypeptide(L)'
;MFFKDSVRGLQPGAPVEFRGIRLGTVGQVPFFVPGLSQMLDDDYRIPVLIRIEPERLLNQIGENQDIAAHINELMNRGLRGSLKTGNLVTGALYVDMDFYPKSTADYRYS
;
A
#
# COMPACT_ATOMS: atom_id res chain seq x y z
N MET A 1 -6.10 1.43 -0.66
CA MET A 1 -5.13 1.47 -1.77
C MET A 1 -5.78 0.90 -3.01
N PHE A 2 -5.30 1.23 -4.21
CA PHE A 2 -5.82 0.74 -5.49
C PHE A 2 -4.68 0.15 -6.31
N PHE A 3 -4.81 -1.10 -6.73
CA PHE A 3 -3.78 -1.81 -7.51
C PHE A 3 -4.27 -2.06 -8.93
N LYS A 4 -3.37 -1.91 -9.92
CA LYS A 4 -3.62 -2.33 -11.31
C LYS A 4 -3.26 -3.79 -11.54
N ASP A 5 -2.29 -4.30 -10.77
CA ASP A 5 -1.81 -5.67 -10.87
C ASP A 5 -2.79 -6.66 -10.26
N SER A 6 -2.61 -7.94 -10.59
CA SER A 6 -3.38 -9.02 -9.99
C SER A 6 -3.16 -9.08 -8.48
N VAL A 7 -4.26 -9.07 -7.72
CA VAL A 7 -4.23 -9.29 -6.26
C VAL A 7 -4.26 -10.78 -5.88
N ARG A 8 -4.10 -11.70 -6.84
CA ARG A 8 -4.12 -13.14 -6.56
C ARG A 8 -2.97 -13.51 -5.62
N GLY A 9 -3.30 -14.18 -4.53
CA GLY A 9 -2.31 -14.52 -3.49
C GLY A 9 -2.23 -13.48 -2.37
N LEU A 10 -2.85 -12.31 -2.53
CA LEU A 10 -3.08 -11.38 -1.43
C LEU A 10 -4.32 -11.81 -0.65
N GLN A 11 -4.21 -11.87 0.68
CA GLN A 11 -5.29 -12.31 1.56
C GLN A 11 -5.48 -11.31 2.70
N PRO A 12 -6.69 -11.18 3.28
CA PRO A 12 -6.87 -10.51 4.56
C PRO A 12 -5.88 -11.04 5.62
N GLY A 13 -5.25 -10.15 6.36
CA GLY A 13 -4.19 -10.47 7.32
C GLY A 13 -2.78 -10.54 6.73
N ALA A 14 -2.61 -10.49 5.40
CA ALA A 14 -1.29 -10.39 4.78
C ALA A 14 -0.56 -9.13 5.30
N PRO A 15 0.77 -9.19 5.49
CA PRO A 15 1.49 -8.09 6.09
C PRO A 15 1.56 -6.88 5.14
N VAL A 16 1.61 -5.71 5.75
CA VAL A 16 1.92 -4.45 5.08
C VAL A 16 3.22 -3.95 5.69
N GLU A 17 4.24 -3.80 4.86
CA GLU A 17 5.61 -3.61 5.33
C GLU A 17 6.24 -2.39 4.71
N PHE A 18 7.12 -1.72 5.44
CA PHE A 18 8.02 -0.70 4.91
C PHE A 18 9.45 -1.16 5.14
N ARG A 19 10.20 -1.40 4.06
CA ARG A 19 11.60 -1.89 4.13
C ARG A 19 11.78 -3.11 5.05
N GLY A 20 10.83 -4.06 4.98
CA GLY A 20 10.82 -5.30 5.78
C GLY A 20 10.29 -5.14 7.21
N ILE A 21 9.85 -3.95 7.61
CA ILE A 21 9.24 -3.70 8.92
C ILE A 21 7.73 -3.70 8.76
N ARG A 22 7.03 -4.59 9.47
CA ARG A 22 5.57 -4.65 9.44
C ARG A 22 4.95 -3.42 10.09
N LEU A 23 4.19 -2.67 9.30
CA LEU A 23 3.43 -1.48 9.70
C LEU A 23 1.94 -1.76 9.91
N GLY A 24 1.45 -2.89 9.38
CA GLY A 24 0.03 -3.21 9.44
C GLY A 24 -0.33 -4.49 8.72
N THR A 25 -1.60 -4.60 8.34
CA THR A 25 -2.17 -5.75 7.65
C THR A 25 -3.17 -5.36 6.57
N VAL A 26 -3.36 -6.26 5.61
CA VAL A 26 -4.47 -6.19 4.67
C VAL A 26 -5.76 -6.42 5.42
N GLY A 27 -6.65 -5.44 5.40
CA GLY A 27 -7.94 -5.51 6.06
C GLY A 27 -8.96 -6.30 5.26
N GLN A 28 -9.03 -6.03 3.95
CA GLN A 28 -9.96 -6.67 3.01
C GLN A 28 -9.45 -6.53 1.58
N VAL A 29 -9.64 -7.58 0.78
CA VAL A 29 -9.33 -7.61 -0.66
C VAL A 29 -10.30 -8.55 -1.40
N PRO A 30 -10.97 -8.09 -2.46
CA PRO A 30 -11.22 -6.68 -2.78
C PRO A 30 -12.13 -6.00 -1.73
N PHE A 31 -11.95 -4.70 -1.54
CA PHE A 31 -12.77 -3.89 -0.64
C PHE A 31 -13.82 -3.10 -1.44
N PHE A 32 -15.10 -3.37 -1.22
CA PHE A 32 -16.19 -2.66 -1.87
C PHE A 32 -16.97 -1.83 -0.86
N VAL A 33 -17.17 -0.54 -1.15
CA VAL A 33 -18.16 0.30 -0.48
C VAL A 33 -19.11 0.91 -1.51
N PRO A 34 -20.40 1.10 -1.20
CA PRO A 34 -21.31 1.83 -2.07
C PRO A 34 -20.71 3.17 -2.49
N GLY A 35 -20.69 3.46 -3.79
CA GLY A 35 -20.06 4.66 -4.36
C GLY A 35 -18.59 4.49 -4.79
N LEU A 36 -17.87 3.46 -4.32
CA LEU A 36 -16.49 3.18 -4.76
C LEU A 36 -16.43 2.74 -6.22
N SER A 37 -17.46 2.04 -6.71
CA SER A 37 -17.58 1.59 -8.10
C SER A 37 -17.66 2.75 -9.08
N GLN A 38 -18.12 3.92 -8.63
CA GLN A 38 -18.24 5.13 -9.45
C GLN A 38 -16.90 5.87 -9.61
N MET A 39 -15.88 5.52 -8.81
CA MET A 39 -14.51 6.06 -8.87
C MET A 39 -13.53 5.14 -9.61
N LEU A 40 -13.99 4.03 -10.17
CA LEU A 40 -13.20 3.18 -11.06
C LEU A 40 -13.26 3.76 -12.49
N ASP A 41 -12.80 5.00 -12.67
CA ASP A 41 -12.59 5.61 -13.98
C ASP A 41 -11.64 4.74 -14.80
N ASP A 42 -12.08 4.27 -15.99
CA ASP A 42 -11.41 3.59 -17.14
C ASP A 42 -10.27 2.57 -16.94
N ASP A 43 -9.69 2.45 -15.74
CA ASP A 43 -8.37 1.89 -15.44
C ASP A 43 -8.47 0.70 -14.46
N TYR A 44 -9.70 0.17 -14.28
CA TYR A 44 -10.07 -1.08 -13.58
C TYR A 44 -9.20 -1.46 -12.38
N ARG A 45 -9.03 -0.55 -11.43
CA ARG A 45 -8.17 -0.78 -10.27
C ARG A 45 -8.88 -1.58 -9.18
N ILE A 46 -8.13 -2.45 -8.49
CA ILE A 46 -8.65 -3.29 -7.42
C ILE A 46 -8.47 -2.59 -6.07
N PRO A 47 -9.56 -2.21 -5.38
CA PRO A 47 -9.48 -1.60 -4.06
C PRO A 47 -9.07 -2.62 -2.99
N VAL A 48 -8.09 -2.25 -2.17
CA VAL A 48 -7.61 -3.02 -1.03
C VAL A 48 -7.65 -2.14 0.21
N LEU A 49 -8.35 -2.61 1.25
CA LEU A 49 -8.37 -1.97 2.55
C LEU A 49 -7.12 -2.36 3.33
N ILE A 50 -6.45 -1.37 3.92
CA ILE A 50 -5.25 -1.55 4.74
C ILE A 50 -5.55 -1.08 6.15
N ARG A 51 -5.13 -1.85 7.14
CA ARG A 51 -5.16 -1.49 8.56
C ARG A 51 -3.73 -1.22 9.00
N ILE A 52 -3.44 0.02 9.34
CA ILE A 52 -2.15 0.39 9.94
C ILE A 52 -2.22 0.11 11.43
N GLU A 53 -1.11 -0.35 12.01
CA GLU A 53 -0.95 -0.70 13.42
C GLU A 53 0.00 0.34 14.09
N PRO A 54 -0.53 1.49 14.57
CA PRO A 54 0.20 2.59 15.23
C PRO A 54 1.26 2.21 16.25
N GLU A 55 0.95 1.23 17.10
CA GLU A 55 1.82 0.83 18.21
C GLU A 55 3.18 0.30 17.71
N ARG A 56 3.22 -0.24 16.49
CA ARG A 56 4.46 -0.68 15.85
C ARG A 56 5.31 0.48 15.36
N LEU A 57 4.67 1.58 14.99
CA LEU A 57 5.29 2.81 14.51
C LEU A 57 5.80 3.68 15.67
N LEU A 58 5.04 3.79 16.76
CA LEU A 58 5.38 4.67 17.91
C LEU A 58 6.73 4.34 18.55
N ASN A 59 7.11 3.05 18.56
CA ASN A 59 8.45 2.61 19.00
C ASN A 59 9.60 3.14 18.11
N GLN A 60 9.30 3.69 16.93
CA GLN A 60 10.26 4.20 15.94
C GLN A 60 10.15 5.71 15.68
N ILE A 61 8.96 6.33 15.82
CA ILE A 61 8.73 7.75 15.48
C ILE A 61 8.49 8.70 16.69
N GLY A 62 8.45 8.17 17.91
CA GLY A 62 8.25 8.96 19.14
C GLY A 62 6.78 9.18 19.50
N GLU A 63 6.51 9.37 20.80
CA GLU A 63 5.17 9.62 21.34
C GLU A 63 4.63 10.99 20.87
N ASN A 64 3.38 11.03 20.41
CA ASN A 64 2.62 12.22 19.96
C ASN A 64 2.84 12.72 18.53
N GLN A 65 2.63 11.86 17.54
CA GLN A 65 2.33 12.34 16.18
C GLN A 65 0.98 11.81 15.71
N ASP A 66 0.21 12.68 15.06
CA ASP A 66 -0.95 12.27 14.28
C ASP A 66 -0.45 11.36 13.13
N ILE A 67 -0.63 10.05 13.33
CA ILE A 67 -0.14 9.02 12.40
C ILE A 67 -0.80 9.16 11.03
N ALA A 68 -2.06 9.60 10.99
CA ALA A 68 -2.74 9.83 9.72
C ALA A 68 -2.10 11.00 8.97
N ALA A 69 -1.81 12.12 9.67
CA ALA A 69 -1.10 13.25 9.09
C ALA A 69 0.31 12.86 8.61
N HIS A 70 1.04 12.07 9.40
CA HIS A 70 2.39 11.61 9.03
C HIS A 70 2.36 10.70 7.80
N ILE A 71 1.45 9.72 7.73
CA ILE A 71 1.31 8.84 6.56
C ILE A 71 0.91 9.66 5.33
N ASN A 72 0.03 10.64 5.47
CA ASN A 72 -0.31 11.56 4.38
C ASN A 72 0.92 12.34 3.90
N GLU A 73 1.77 12.83 4.80
CA GLU A 73 3.03 13.48 4.44
C GLU A 73 3.95 12.53 3.66
N LEU A 74 4.13 11.30 4.13
CA LEU A 74 4.95 10.29 3.45
C LEU A 74 4.38 9.97 2.05
N MET A 75 3.06 9.83 1.91
CA MET A 75 2.40 9.64 0.60
C MET A 75 2.63 10.82 -0.35
N ASN A 76 2.56 12.05 0.15
CA ASN A 76 2.87 13.27 -0.60
C ASN A 76 4.34 13.31 -1.04
N ARG A 77 5.24 12.78 -0.21
CA ARG A 77 6.68 12.62 -0.49
C ARG A 77 7.01 11.45 -1.41
N GLY A 78 6.01 10.69 -1.88
CA GLY A 78 6.20 9.64 -2.88
C GLY A 78 6.17 8.21 -2.32
N LEU A 79 5.72 8.01 -1.07
CA LEU A 79 5.43 6.68 -0.55
C LEU A 79 4.34 6.02 -1.42
N ARG A 80 4.59 4.81 -1.90
CA ARG A 80 3.65 4.02 -2.70
C ARG A 80 3.63 2.58 -2.20
N GLY A 81 2.47 1.95 -2.35
CA GLY A 81 2.29 0.51 -2.10
C GLY A 81 2.46 -0.28 -3.40
N SER A 82 3.18 -1.38 -3.34
CA SER A 82 3.32 -2.39 -4.39
C SER A 82 2.99 -3.78 -3.84
N LEU A 83 2.61 -4.72 -4.70
CA LEU A 83 2.43 -6.13 -4.31
C LEU A 83 3.74 -6.86 -4.54
N LYS A 84 4.21 -7.59 -3.52
CA LYS A 84 5.42 -8.43 -3.61
C LYS A 84 5.13 -9.83 -3.11
N THR A 85 5.87 -10.81 -3.63
CA THR A 85 5.74 -12.21 -3.21
C THR A 85 6.44 -12.42 -1.89
N GLY A 86 5.67 -12.76 -0.85
CA GLY A 86 6.20 -13.11 0.47
C GLY A 86 6.59 -14.59 0.57
N ASN A 87 5.94 -15.45 -0.20
CA ASN A 87 6.29 -16.87 -0.28
C ASN A 87 6.14 -17.39 -1.72
N LEU A 88 7.26 -17.82 -2.31
CA LEU A 88 7.30 -18.32 -3.68
C LEU A 88 6.60 -19.67 -3.86
N VAL A 89 6.55 -20.51 -2.82
CA VAL A 89 5.93 -21.84 -2.87
C VAL A 89 4.42 -21.75 -2.86
N THR A 90 3.86 -20.90 -1.99
CA THR A 90 2.41 -20.73 -1.86
C THR A 90 1.84 -19.63 -2.76
N GLY A 91 2.72 -18.80 -3.34
CA GLY A 91 2.31 -17.60 -4.08
C GLY A 91 1.70 -16.51 -3.20
N ALA A 92 1.91 -16.57 -1.88
CA ALA A 92 1.37 -15.58 -0.96
C ALA A 92 2.03 -14.21 -1.21
N LEU A 93 1.19 -13.18 -1.28
CA LEU A 93 1.61 -11.79 -1.48
C LEU A 93 1.56 -11.01 -0.17
N TYR A 94 2.35 -9.94 -0.11
CA TYR A 94 2.26 -8.89 0.89
C TYR A 94 2.26 -7.52 0.21
N VAL A 95 1.88 -6.48 0.96
CA VAL A 95 1.95 -5.10 0.48
C VAL A 95 3.26 -4.47 0.95
N ASP A 96 4.09 -4.09 0.00
CA ASP A 96 5.35 -3.40 0.23
C ASP A 96 5.17 -1.89 0.03
N MET A 97 5.44 -1.12 1.06
CA MET A 97 5.45 0.33 1.09
C MET A 97 6.88 0.80 0.91
N ASP A 98 7.16 1.57 -0.13
CA ASP A 98 8.48 2.18 -0.32
C ASP A 98 8.37 3.53 -1.05
N PHE A 99 9.45 4.31 -0.98
CA PHE A 99 9.60 5.53 -1.73
C PHE A 99 10.13 5.22 -3.11
N TYR A 100 9.28 5.38 -4.10
CA TYR A 100 9.72 5.37 -5.48
C TYR A 100 10.07 6.81 -5.86
N PRO A 101 11.30 7.08 -6.33
CA PRO A 101 11.60 8.38 -6.89
C PRO A 101 10.54 8.68 -7.96
N LYS A 102 9.92 9.87 -7.92
CA LYS A 102 9.09 10.32 -9.04
C LYS A 102 9.97 10.26 -10.27
N SER A 103 9.75 9.26 -11.10
CA SER A 103 10.42 9.16 -12.38
C SER A 103 10.10 10.44 -13.14
N THR A 104 11.10 11.28 -13.37
CA THR A 104 11.06 12.30 -14.41
C THR A 104 11.21 11.59 -15.75
N ALA A 105 10.26 10.74 -16.12
CA ALA A 105 10.17 10.15 -17.45
C ALA A 105 9.27 11.04 -18.30
N ASP A 106 9.73 12.26 -18.54
CA ASP A 106 9.31 13.02 -19.71
C ASP A 106 10.40 14.05 -20.03
N TYR A 107 11.53 13.60 -20.57
CA TYR A 107 12.43 14.35 -21.45
C TYR A 107 13.47 13.37 -22.02
N ARG A 108 13.62 13.36 -23.36
CA ARG A 108 14.58 12.60 -24.21
C ARG A 108 14.11 11.17 -24.55
N TYR A 109 13.84 10.79 -25.80
CA TYR A 109 14.48 11.07 -27.11
C TYR A 109 13.42 11.04 -28.22
N SER A 110 13.43 12.01 -29.16
CA SER A 110 13.89 11.88 -30.56
C SER A 110 12.97 11.08 -31.47
#